data_AF-A0A074ZUL7-F1
#
_entry.id   AF-A0A074ZUL7-F1
#
_cell.length_a   1.000
_cell.length_b   1.000
_cell.length_c   1.000
_cell.angle_alpha   90.00
_cell.angle_beta   90.00
_cell.angle_gamma   90.00
#
_symmetry.space_group_name_H-M   'P 1'
#
loop_
_entity.id
_entity.type
_entity.pdbx_description
1 polymer ?
#
loop_
_entity_poly.entity_id
_entity_poly.type
_entity_poly.pdbx_seq_one_letter_code
_entity_poly.pdbx_strand_id
1 'polypeptide(L)'
;SEDKQQQLEANLEVLRGELSDACKKQEELLRALATSNGIRDRLVSELSALLDVLPVAGESSVEDLTQGLRRRIDQLSKHVADAEASRDQLMSRVQVLESERAELERELTLLKISSSVRENEPDIATVTEQLEAAKTKMAQLEANAEAALHRLEGKSAELQAVQKQLDHTLNEHSQLKQSHEQAMAMMETERRQLLDRIQTIESNSAGFAGSEASVPNDELTRLIGEKTSAESQVSFLNSIIVDLHKKNAELEERVRSMLLVLDTPPVKTVLAAPLPRPPRPWCDNCLVFDSHETENCPRVVENGTLHPKKRVSLQKIELTERMYCDICGVFDNHNTEDCTNNETF
;
A
#
# COMPACT_ATOMS: atom_id res chain seq x y z
N SER A 1 -11.10 23.32 -18.96
CA SER A 1 -10.83 23.14 -20.40
C SER A 1 -11.51 24.25 -21.20
N GLU A 2 -12.82 24.45 -21.01
CA GLU A 2 -13.61 25.48 -21.71
C GLU A 2 -13.13 26.93 -21.45
N ASP A 3 -12.78 27.30 -20.22
CA ASP A 3 -12.25 28.65 -19.93
C ASP A 3 -10.94 28.96 -20.66
N LYS A 4 -10.08 27.96 -20.85
CA LYS A 4 -8.82 28.13 -21.60
C LYS A 4 -9.08 28.24 -23.10
N GLN A 5 -10.10 27.53 -23.60
CA GLN A 5 -10.53 27.65 -24.99
C GLN A 5 -11.14 29.02 -25.27
N GLN A 6 -12.00 29.53 -24.39
CA GLN A 6 -12.57 30.88 -24.50
C GLN A 6 -11.50 31.97 -24.43
N GLN A 7 -10.49 31.81 -23.55
CA GLN A 7 -9.37 32.75 -23.48
C GLN A 7 -8.51 32.74 -24.76
N LEU A 8 -8.29 31.55 -25.35
CA LEU A 8 -7.56 31.43 -26.62
C LEU A 8 -8.35 32.04 -27.79
N GLU A 9 -9.66 31.84 -27.84
CA GLU A 9 -10.53 32.45 -28.85
C GLU A 9 -10.54 33.99 -28.73
N ALA A 10 -10.62 34.53 -27.51
CA ALA A 10 -10.52 35.97 -27.28
C ALA A 10 -9.16 36.54 -27.71
N ASN A 11 -8.06 35.85 -27.40
CA ASN A 11 -6.72 36.27 -27.82
C ASN A 11 -6.55 36.22 -29.34
N LEU A 12 -7.13 35.22 -30.02
CA LEU A 12 -7.11 35.12 -31.48
C LEU A 12 -7.91 36.27 -32.12
N GLU A 13 -9.00 36.69 -31.53
CA GLU A 13 -9.80 37.82 -32.04
C GLU A 13 -9.04 39.15 -31.90
N VAL A 14 -8.35 39.36 -30.78
CA VAL A 14 -7.48 40.54 -30.58
C VAL A 14 -6.35 40.54 -31.62
N LEU A 15 -5.66 39.42 -31.81
CA LEU A 15 -4.58 39.30 -32.81
C LEU A 15 -5.08 39.52 -34.25
N ARG A 16 -6.31 39.09 -34.58
CA ARG A 16 -6.94 39.38 -35.88
C ARG A 16 -7.19 40.89 -36.05
N GLY A 17 -7.63 41.56 -34.99
CA GLY A 17 -7.80 43.01 -34.95
C GLY A 17 -6.49 43.74 -35.21
N GLU A 18 -5.44 43.40 -34.46
CA GLU A 18 -4.10 43.98 -34.60
C GLU A 18 -3.52 43.75 -36.00
N LEU A 19 -3.70 42.56 -36.58
CA LEU A 19 -3.24 42.25 -37.94
C LEU A 19 -3.99 43.09 -39.00
N SER A 20 -5.30 43.28 -38.82
CA SER A 20 -6.12 44.12 -39.70
C SER A 20 -5.67 45.58 -39.66
N ASP A 21 -5.38 46.11 -38.46
CA ASP A 21 -4.93 47.48 -38.30
C ASP A 21 -3.49 47.68 -38.81
N ALA A 22 -2.61 46.69 -38.65
CA ALA A 22 -1.30 46.67 -39.27
C ALA A 22 -1.37 46.71 -40.81
N CYS A 23 -2.30 45.95 -41.41
CA CYS A 23 -2.52 45.98 -42.86
C CYS A 23 -2.98 47.36 -43.34
N LYS A 24 -3.94 47.98 -42.66
CA LYS A 24 -4.39 49.36 -42.99
C LYS A 24 -3.23 50.35 -42.89
N LYS A 25 -2.40 50.23 -41.85
CA LYS A 25 -1.23 51.10 -41.67
C LYS A 25 -0.22 50.93 -42.80
N GLN A 26 0.02 49.70 -43.25
CA GLN A 26 0.88 49.42 -44.39
C GLN A 26 0.36 50.06 -45.68
N GLU A 27 -0.95 49.98 -45.94
CA GLU A 27 -1.58 50.62 -47.11
C GLU A 27 -1.50 52.16 -47.07
N GLU A 28 -1.65 52.77 -45.88
CA GLU A 28 -1.45 54.21 -45.69
C GLU A 28 -0.01 54.62 -46.01
N LEU A 29 0.98 53.87 -45.52
CA LEU A 29 2.39 54.15 -45.77
C LEU A 29 2.74 53.99 -47.25
N LEU A 30 2.20 52.98 -47.93
CA LEU A 30 2.39 52.81 -49.38
C LEU A 30 1.78 53.97 -50.17
N ARG A 31 0.61 54.46 -49.78
CA ARG A 31 -0.01 55.65 -50.39
C ARG A 31 0.83 56.90 -50.16
N ALA A 32 1.34 57.12 -48.95
CA ALA A 32 2.21 58.26 -48.65
C ALA A 32 3.55 58.21 -49.40
N LEU A 33 4.09 57.01 -49.60
CA LEU A 33 5.30 56.81 -50.41
C LEU A 33 5.04 57.14 -51.89
N ALA A 34 3.90 56.70 -52.43
CA ALA A 34 3.51 57.00 -53.81
C ALA A 34 3.32 58.51 -54.05
N THR A 35 2.70 59.23 -53.10
CA THR A 35 2.55 60.69 -53.21
C THR A 35 3.89 61.41 -53.11
N SER A 36 4.77 60.99 -52.20
CA SER A 36 6.14 61.52 -52.07
C SER A 36 6.96 61.32 -53.36
N ASN A 37 6.91 60.13 -53.95
CA ASN A 37 7.56 59.85 -55.24
C ASN A 37 6.98 60.74 -56.36
N GLY A 38 5.65 60.92 -56.42
CA GLY A 38 5.04 61.81 -57.40
C GLY A 38 5.46 63.28 -57.24
N ILE A 39 5.62 63.77 -56.01
CA ILE A 39 6.14 65.13 -55.75
C ILE A 39 7.59 65.24 -56.18
N ARG A 40 8.43 64.24 -55.85
CA ARG A 40 9.83 64.20 -56.26
C ARG A 40 9.96 64.23 -57.78
N ASP A 41 9.19 63.41 -58.49
CA ASP A 41 9.27 63.32 -59.96
C ASP A 41 8.81 64.63 -60.63
N ARG A 42 7.81 65.31 -60.04
CA ARG A 42 7.41 66.66 -60.46
C ARG A 42 8.53 67.68 -60.24
N LEU A 43 9.13 67.71 -59.04
CA LEU A 43 10.25 68.62 -58.74
C LEU A 43 11.46 68.38 -59.63
N VAL A 44 11.78 67.11 -59.93
CA VAL A 44 12.87 66.76 -60.86
C VAL A 44 12.56 67.25 -62.27
N SER A 45 11.30 67.14 -62.72
CA SER A 45 10.87 67.66 -64.02
C SER A 45 10.95 69.19 -64.07
N GLU A 46 10.51 69.88 -63.02
CA GLU A 46 10.62 71.34 -62.90
C GLU A 46 12.08 71.82 -62.87
N LEU A 47 12.95 71.14 -62.11
CA LEU A 47 14.39 71.43 -62.07
C LEU A 47 15.05 71.22 -63.44
N SER A 48 14.66 70.16 -64.16
CA SER A 48 15.20 69.89 -65.51
C SER A 48 14.76 70.97 -66.51
N ALA A 49 13.49 71.37 -66.47
CA ALA A 49 12.98 72.45 -67.32
C ALA A 49 13.63 73.82 -67.01
N LEU A 50 13.93 74.11 -65.74
CA LEU A 50 14.67 75.31 -65.35
C LEU A 50 16.14 75.26 -65.79
N LEU A 51 16.75 74.07 -65.83
CA LEU A 51 18.11 73.88 -66.32
C LEU A 51 18.23 74.20 -67.81
N ASP A 52 17.23 73.81 -68.61
CA ASP A 52 17.19 74.04 -70.07
C ASP A 52 16.98 75.51 -70.47
N VAL A 53 16.42 76.33 -69.56
CA VAL A 53 16.09 77.75 -69.82
C VAL A 53 17.21 78.71 -69.37
N LEU A 54 18.27 78.22 -68.71
CA LEU A 54 19.38 79.07 -68.28
C LEU A 54 20.22 79.57 -69.48
N PRO A 55 20.23 80.89 -69.78
CA PRO A 55 21.13 81.44 -70.78
C PRO A 55 22.57 81.44 -70.25
N VAL A 56 23.53 81.10 -71.10
CA VAL A 56 24.97 81.23 -70.80
C VAL A 56 25.31 82.72 -70.63
N ALA A 57 25.19 83.22 -69.40
CA ALA A 57 25.58 84.57 -69.01
C ALA A 57 27.04 84.59 -68.53
N GLY A 58 27.74 85.68 -68.82
CA GLY A 58 29.19 85.85 -68.70
C GLY A 58 29.81 85.61 -67.31
N GLU A 59 31.14 85.68 -67.27
CA GLU A 59 32.02 85.17 -66.20
C GLU A 59 31.64 85.58 -64.76
N SER A 60 31.01 86.75 -64.53
CA SER A 60 30.50 87.14 -63.20
C SER A 60 29.23 86.39 -62.75
N SER A 61 28.37 86.00 -63.69
CA SER A 61 27.15 85.21 -63.41
C SER A 61 27.46 83.73 -63.17
N VAL A 62 28.57 83.23 -63.73
CA VAL A 62 29.02 81.84 -63.54
C VAL A 62 29.59 81.64 -62.13
N GLU A 63 30.31 82.63 -61.59
CA GLU A 63 30.83 82.57 -60.22
C GLU A 63 29.69 82.57 -59.18
N ASP A 64 28.67 83.42 -59.35
CA ASP A 64 27.49 83.44 -58.49
C ASP A 64 26.69 82.13 -58.57
N LEU A 65 26.51 81.58 -59.78
CA LEU A 65 25.87 80.29 -59.98
C LEU A 65 26.70 79.15 -59.34
N THR A 66 28.02 79.17 -59.50
CA THR A 66 28.94 78.20 -58.91
C THR A 66 28.88 78.27 -57.38
N GLN A 67 28.79 79.47 -56.81
CA GLN A 67 28.65 79.66 -55.37
C GLN A 67 27.27 79.18 -54.86
N GLY A 68 26.20 79.43 -55.60
CA GLY A 68 24.86 78.91 -55.31
C GLY A 68 24.81 77.38 -55.33
N LEU A 69 25.40 76.76 -56.34
CA LEU A 69 25.52 75.31 -56.45
C LEU A 69 26.36 74.71 -55.32
N ARG A 70 27.48 75.33 -54.92
CA ARG A 70 28.27 74.90 -53.76
C ARG A 70 27.46 74.93 -52.46
N ARG A 71 26.77 76.03 -52.17
CA ARG A 71 25.88 76.12 -50.99
C ARG A 71 24.79 75.04 -51.01
N ARG A 72 24.24 74.72 -52.18
CA ARG A 72 23.22 73.68 -52.32
C ARG A 72 23.81 72.29 -52.11
N ILE A 73 25.01 72.01 -52.63
CA ILE A 73 25.74 70.77 -52.39
C ILE A 73 26.07 70.61 -50.91
N ASP A 74 26.50 71.67 -50.22
CA ASP A 74 26.78 71.64 -48.77
C ASP A 74 25.50 71.36 -47.97
N GLN A 75 24.38 72.00 -48.33
CA GLN A 75 23.08 71.73 -47.72
C GLN A 75 22.61 70.29 -47.94
N LEU A 76 22.71 69.78 -49.17
CA LEU A 76 22.35 68.39 -49.49
C LEU A 76 23.25 67.41 -48.76
N SER A 77 24.56 67.68 -48.66
CA SER A 77 25.51 66.85 -47.91
C SER A 77 25.15 66.80 -46.42
N LYS A 78 24.73 67.92 -45.83
CA LYS A 78 24.24 67.95 -44.46
C LYS A 78 22.96 67.14 -44.30
N HIS A 79 21.99 67.28 -45.20
CA HIS A 79 20.75 66.49 -45.16
C HIS A 79 21.00 64.99 -45.32
N VAL A 80 21.97 64.59 -46.15
CA VAL A 80 22.38 63.18 -46.29
C VAL A 80 23.00 62.69 -44.98
N ALA A 81 23.90 63.45 -44.35
CA ALA A 81 24.50 63.08 -43.08
C ALA A 81 23.46 62.95 -41.95
N ASP A 82 22.50 63.88 -41.87
CA ASP A 82 21.41 63.83 -40.90
C ASP A 82 20.49 62.59 -41.15
N ALA A 83 20.23 62.25 -42.41
CA ALA A 83 19.45 61.07 -42.78
C ALA A 83 20.20 59.75 -42.49
N GLU A 84 21.52 59.71 -42.72
CA GLU A 84 22.38 58.56 -42.36
C GLU A 84 22.42 58.35 -40.85
N ALA A 85 22.59 59.43 -40.07
CA ALA A 85 22.53 59.35 -38.61
C ALA A 85 21.16 58.85 -38.11
N SER A 86 20.07 59.32 -38.72
CA SER A 86 18.72 58.85 -38.40
C SER A 86 18.52 57.36 -38.76
N ARG A 87 19.04 56.92 -39.92
CA ARG A 87 19.02 55.51 -40.34
C ARG A 87 19.77 54.63 -39.34
N ASP A 88 20.97 55.03 -38.91
CA ASP A 88 21.79 54.25 -37.99
C ASP A 88 21.15 54.17 -36.59
N GLN A 89 20.48 55.25 -36.16
CA GLN A 89 19.67 55.24 -34.93
C GLN A 89 18.46 54.29 -35.05
N LEU A 90 17.76 54.29 -36.18
CA LEU A 90 16.64 53.37 -36.40
C LEU A 90 17.11 51.91 -36.48
N MET A 91 18.24 51.65 -37.13
CA MET A 91 18.86 50.31 -37.19
C MET A 91 19.19 49.77 -35.79
N SER A 92 19.84 50.57 -34.95
CA SER A 92 20.14 50.14 -33.57
C SER A 92 18.87 49.88 -32.74
N ARG A 93 17.82 50.69 -32.93
CA ARG A 93 16.54 50.49 -32.27
C ARG A 93 15.81 49.22 -32.74
N VAL A 94 15.88 48.89 -34.03
CA VAL A 94 15.35 47.62 -34.55
C VAL A 94 16.09 46.44 -33.94
N GLN A 95 17.42 46.49 -33.86
CA GLN A 95 18.22 45.43 -33.26
C GLN A 95 17.87 45.18 -31.79
N VAL A 96 17.63 46.24 -31.01
CA VAL A 96 17.17 46.13 -29.62
C VAL A 96 15.79 45.47 -29.55
N LEU A 97 14.83 45.92 -30.35
CA LEU A 97 13.48 45.33 -30.39
C LEU A 97 13.49 43.86 -30.82
N GLU A 98 14.37 43.48 -31.75
CA GLU A 98 14.56 42.07 -32.14
C GLU A 98 15.10 41.22 -30.99
N SER A 99 16.02 41.76 -30.18
CA SER A 99 16.53 41.08 -28.99
C SER A 99 15.47 40.91 -27.91
N GLU A 100 14.69 41.96 -27.63
CA GLU A 100 13.58 41.93 -26.67
C GLU A 100 12.49 40.96 -27.11
N ARG A 101 12.15 40.94 -28.41
CA ARG A 101 11.21 39.96 -28.97
C ARG A 101 11.72 38.53 -28.78
N ALA A 102 13.00 38.27 -29.03
CA ALA A 102 13.57 36.93 -28.83
C ALA A 102 13.56 36.51 -27.36
N GLU A 103 13.75 37.43 -26.42
CA GLU A 103 13.63 37.17 -24.98
C GLU A 103 12.19 36.85 -24.57
N LEU A 104 11.22 37.65 -25.01
CA LEU A 104 9.80 37.40 -24.76
C LEU A 104 9.32 36.07 -25.36
N GLU A 105 9.80 35.72 -26.56
CA GLU A 105 9.50 34.41 -27.17
C GLU A 105 10.05 33.25 -26.30
N ARG A 106 11.26 33.38 -25.74
CA ARG A 106 11.79 32.38 -24.79
C ARG A 106 10.95 32.29 -23.53
N GLU A 107 10.58 33.41 -22.92
CA GLU A 107 9.73 33.42 -21.72
C GLU A 107 8.36 32.77 -21.96
N LEU A 108 7.72 33.08 -23.10
CA LEU A 108 6.46 32.44 -23.49
C LEU A 108 6.60 30.93 -23.67
N THR A 109 7.72 30.46 -24.24
CA THR A 109 7.96 29.01 -24.35
C THR A 109 8.11 28.35 -22.98
N LEU A 110 8.82 28.98 -22.04
CA LEU A 110 8.98 28.48 -20.68
C LEU A 110 7.64 28.45 -19.92
N LEU A 111 6.83 29.49 -20.06
CA LEU A 111 5.50 29.55 -19.46
C LEU A 111 4.59 28.45 -20.02
N LYS A 112 4.58 28.24 -21.34
CA LYS A 112 3.82 27.15 -21.98
C LYS A 112 4.22 25.78 -21.46
N ILE A 113 5.52 25.50 -21.37
CA ILE A 113 6.02 24.24 -20.80
C ILE A 113 5.56 24.10 -19.34
N SER A 114 5.74 25.14 -18.52
CA SER A 114 5.31 25.10 -17.11
C SER A 114 3.80 24.90 -16.93
N SER A 115 2.98 25.42 -17.85
CA SER A 115 1.53 25.26 -17.81
C SER A 115 1.11 23.84 -18.20
N SER A 116 1.76 23.24 -19.20
CA SER A 116 1.52 21.86 -19.61
C SER A 116 1.95 20.87 -18.53
N VAL A 117 3.08 21.12 -17.86
CA VAL A 117 3.50 20.31 -16.69
C VAL A 117 2.45 20.38 -15.57
N ARG A 118 1.94 21.58 -15.25
CA ARG A 118 0.90 21.75 -14.23
C ARG A 118 -0.43 21.10 -14.58
N GLU A 119 -0.80 21.10 -15.86
CA GLU A 119 -2.00 20.42 -16.35
C GLU A 119 -1.89 18.90 -16.25
N ASN A 120 -0.70 18.35 -16.47
CA ASN A 120 -0.44 16.90 -16.41
C ASN A 120 -0.10 16.41 -14.99
N GLU A 121 0.23 17.30 -14.06
CA GLU A 121 0.53 16.98 -12.67
C GLU A 121 -0.58 16.19 -11.93
N PRO A 122 -1.88 16.53 -12.03
CA PRO A 122 -2.95 15.72 -11.45
C PRO A 122 -3.07 14.34 -12.10
N ASP A 123 -2.86 14.22 -13.41
CA ASP A 123 -2.90 12.93 -14.12
C ASP A 123 -1.73 12.03 -13.70
N ILE A 124 -0.53 12.60 -13.54
CA ILE A 124 0.63 11.88 -13.00
C ILE A 124 0.36 11.44 -11.55
N ALA A 125 -0.17 12.33 -10.71
CA ALA A 125 -0.50 12.02 -9.32
C ALA A 125 -1.53 10.89 -9.23
N THR A 126 -2.62 10.94 -9.99
CA THR A 126 -3.64 9.89 -10.00
C THR A 126 -3.11 8.56 -10.51
N VAL A 127 -2.29 8.56 -11.57
CA VAL A 127 -1.65 7.33 -12.07
C VAL A 127 -0.68 6.76 -11.04
N THR A 128 0.07 7.60 -10.33
CA THR A 128 0.96 7.14 -9.25
C THR A 128 0.20 6.55 -8.08
N GLU A 129 -0.93 7.15 -7.69
CA GLU A 129 -1.79 6.63 -6.63
C GLU A 129 -2.42 5.29 -7.03
N GLN A 130 -2.90 5.17 -8.27
CA GLN A 130 -3.40 3.91 -8.81
C GLN A 130 -2.33 2.82 -8.87
N LEU A 131 -1.08 3.19 -9.20
CA LEU A 131 0.04 2.25 -9.21
C LEU A 131 0.36 1.75 -7.80
N GLU A 132 0.40 2.63 -6.80
CA GLU A 132 0.63 2.24 -5.41
C GLU A 132 -0.55 1.42 -4.84
N ALA A 133 -1.80 1.77 -5.19
CA ALA A 133 -2.97 0.97 -4.85
C ALA A 133 -2.92 -0.43 -5.50
N ALA A 134 -2.45 -0.54 -6.74
CA ALA A 134 -2.28 -1.82 -7.41
C ALA A 134 -1.18 -2.66 -6.76
N LYS A 135 -0.03 -2.06 -6.41
CA LYS A 135 1.08 -2.74 -5.71
C LYS A 135 0.65 -3.27 -4.35
N THR A 136 -0.03 -2.45 -3.55
CA THR A 136 -0.53 -2.88 -2.22
C THR A 136 -1.54 -4.02 -2.35
N LYS A 137 -2.43 -3.96 -3.35
CA LYS A 137 -3.37 -5.07 -3.64
C LYS A 137 -2.65 -6.35 -4.08
N MET A 138 -1.59 -6.24 -4.89
CA MET A 138 -0.78 -7.39 -5.29
C MET A 138 -0.08 -8.03 -4.08
N ALA A 139 0.57 -7.24 -3.24
CA ALA A 139 1.22 -7.73 -2.02
C ALA A 139 0.21 -8.41 -1.07
N GLN A 140 -1.01 -7.86 -0.94
CA GLN A 140 -2.07 -8.49 -0.14
C GLN A 140 -2.51 -9.84 -0.73
N LEU A 141 -2.62 -9.95 -2.06
CA LEU A 141 -2.98 -11.20 -2.72
C LEU A 141 -1.87 -12.25 -2.57
N GLU A 142 -0.61 -11.85 -2.66
CA GLU A 142 0.55 -12.71 -2.42
C GLU A 142 0.55 -13.25 -0.99
N ALA A 143 0.39 -12.37 0.01
CA ALA A 143 0.30 -12.79 1.41
C ALA A 143 -0.89 -13.74 1.68
N ASN A 144 -2.05 -13.46 1.05
CA ASN A 144 -3.21 -14.35 1.15
C ASN A 144 -2.95 -15.72 0.48
N ALA A 145 -2.24 -15.75 -0.64
CA ALA A 145 -1.88 -16.98 -1.33
C ALA A 145 -0.88 -17.81 -0.50
N GLU A 146 0.12 -17.18 0.10
CA GLU A 146 1.07 -17.84 1.02
C GLU A 146 0.35 -18.44 2.23
N ALA A 147 -0.56 -17.68 2.86
CA ALA A 147 -1.37 -18.18 3.97
C ALA A 147 -2.27 -19.36 3.56
N ALA A 148 -2.82 -19.33 2.34
CA ALA A 148 -3.61 -20.44 1.80
C ALA A 148 -2.76 -21.69 1.55
N LEU A 149 -1.54 -21.52 1.01
CA LEU A 149 -0.59 -22.62 0.80
C LEU A 149 -0.18 -23.26 2.14
N HIS A 150 0.18 -22.46 3.13
CA HIS A 150 0.54 -22.97 4.46
C HIS A 150 -0.63 -23.74 5.12
N ARG A 151 -1.88 -23.31 4.90
CA ARG A 151 -3.07 -24.05 5.35
C ARG A 151 -3.24 -25.38 4.60
N LEU A 152 -2.97 -25.42 3.31
CA LEU A 152 -3.03 -26.65 2.52
C LEU A 152 -1.95 -27.64 2.94
N GLU A 153 -0.74 -27.17 3.21
CA GLU A 153 0.36 -27.98 3.75
C GLU A 153 -0.02 -28.57 5.11
N GLY A 154 -0.61 -27.76 6.01
CA GLY A 154 -1.14 -28.24 7.29
C GLY A 154 -2.18 -29.35 7.12
N LYS A 155 -3.18 -29.15 6.25
CA LYS A 155 -4.20 -30.17 5.95
C LYS A 155 -3.60 -31.43 5.31
N SER A 156 -2.58 -31.28 4.46
CA SER A 156 -1.89 -32.42 3.86
C SER A 156 -1.15 -33.24 4.93
N ALA A 157 -0.51 -32.58 5.90
CA ALA A 157 0.14 -33.25 7.02
C ALA A 157 -0.86 -33.98 7.93
N GLU A 158 -2.00 -33.35 8.23
CA GLU A 158 -3.11 -33.97 8.96
C GLU A 158 -3.66 -35.21 8.24
N LEU A 159 -3.91 -35.10 6.93
CA LEU A 159 -4.36 -36.24 6.12
C LEU A 159 -3.34 -37.39 6.13
N GLN A 160 -2.04 -37.08 6.02
CA GLN A 160 -0.99 -38.12 6.14
C GLN A 160 -0.97 -38.76 7.52
N ALA A 161 -1.20 -38.00 8.60
CA ALA A 161 -1.27 -38.54 9.95
C ALA A 161 -2.48 -39.48 10.12
N VAL A 162 -3.66 -39.08 9.64
CA VAL A 162 -4.87 -39.90 9.66
C VAL A 162 -4.69 -41.15 8.79
N GLN A 163 -4.07 -41.04 7.61
CA GLN A 163 -3.76 -42.18 6.75
C GLN A 163 -2.88 -43.20 7.50
N LYS A 164 -1.82 -42.75 8.17
CA LYS A 164 -0.95 -43.63 8.97
C LYS A 164 -1.68 -44.29 10.12
N GLN A 165 -2.57 -43.57 10.81
CA GLN A 165 -3.40 -44.14 11.87
C GLN A 165 -4.36 -45.21 11.32
N LEU A 166 -5.00 -44.95 10.18
CA LEU A 166 -5.86 -45.91 9.53
C LEU A 166 -5.11 -47.19 9.13
N ASP A 167 -3.94 -47.05 8.52
CA ASP A 167 -3.09 -48.19 8.14
C ASP A 167 -2.66 -48.99 9.38
N HIS A 168 -2.34 -48.32 10.49
CA HIS A 168 -2.03 -48.97 11.75
C HIS A 168 -3.21 -49.77 12.31
N THR A 169 -4.39 -49.16 12.38
CA THR A 169 -5.61 -49.84 12.86
C THR A 169 -6.01 -51.01 11.95
N LEU A 170 -5.85 -50.88 10.64
CA LEU A 170 -6.09 -51.98 9.69
C LEU A 170 -5.14 -53.16 9.94
N ASN A 171 -3.87 -52.87 10.23
CA ASN A 171 -2.89 -53.89 10.56
C ASN A 171 -3.19 -54.57 11.91
N GLU A 172 -3.54 -53.80 12.94
CA GLU A 172 -3.99 -54.34 14.24
C GLU A 172 -5.23 -55.22 14.08
N HIS A 173 -6.22 -54.77 13.31
CA HIS A 173 -7.42 -55.56 13.02
C HIS A 173 -7.07 -56.86 12.29
N SER A 174 -6.15 -56.83 11.32
CA SER A 174 -5.68 -58.04 10.62
C SER A 174 -4.99 -59.02 11.57
N GLN A 175 -4.14 -58.53 12.47
CA GLN A 175 -3.46 -59.36 13.47
C GLN A 175 -4.45 -59.96 14.47
N LEU A 176 -5.41 -59.17 14.94
CA LEU A 176 -6.46 -59.63 15.85
C LEU A 176 -7.33 -60.70 15.19
N LYS A 177 -7.69 -60.50 13.91
CA LYS A 177 -8.42 -61.49 13.12
C LYS A 177 -7.64 -62.80 12.99
N GLN A 178 -6.34 -62.74 12.68
CA GLN A 178 -5.49 -63.92 12.58
C GLN A 178 -5.36 -64.66 13.93
N SER A 179 -5.17 -63.91 15.02
CA SER A 179 -5.13 -64.47 16.38
C SER A 179 -6.46 -65.15 16.75
N HIS A 180 -7.58 -64.52 16.41
CA HIS A 180 -8.91 -65.10 16.61
C HIS A 180 -9.12 -66.39 15.81
N GLU A 181 -8.74 -66.42 14.52
CA GLU A 181 -8.80 -67.62 13.68
C GLU A 181 -7.92 -68.75 14.25
N GLN A 182 -6.72 -68.45 14.75
CA GLN A 182 -5.86 -69.42 15.41
C GLN A 182 -6.48 -69.97 16.71
N ALA A 183 -7.04 -69.10 17.56
CA ALA A 183 -7.71 -69.50 18.79
C ALA A 183 -8.93 -70.41 18.50
N MET A 184 -9.74 -70.06 17.50
CA MET A 184 -10.86 -70.89 17.05
C MET A 184 -10.39 -72.27 16.56
N ALA A 185 -9.32 -72.32 15.76
CA ALA A 185 -8.76 -73.58 15.29
C ALA A 185 -8.25 -74.46 16.46
N MET A 186 -7.59 -73.85 17.46
CA MET A 186 -7.16 -74.57 18.68
C MET A 186 -8.37 -75.12 19.45
N MET A 187 -9.38 -74.31 19.72
CA MET A 187 -10.60 -74.73 20.41
C MET A 187 -11.33 -75.85 19.66
N GLU A 188 -11.39 -75.80 18.33
CA GLU A 188 -11.95 -76.88 17.52
C GLU A 188 -11.15 -78.18 17.60
N THR A 189 -9.81 -78.08 17.70
CA THR A 189 -8.95 -79.26 17.87
C THR A 189 -9.11 -79.87 19.27
N GLU A 190 -9.16 -79.05 20.32
CA GLU A 190 -9.41 -79.50 21.69
C GLU A 190 -10.79 -80.14 21.81
N ARG A 191 -11.83 -79.51 21.22
CA ARG A 191 -13.17 -80.11 21.13
C ARG A 191 -13.13 -81.48 20.48
N ARG A 192 -12.42 -81.65 19.37
CA ARG A 192 -12.27 -82.95 18.69
C ARG A 192 -11.58 -83.98 19.59
N GLN A 193 -10.51 -83.60 20.28
CA GLN A 193 -9.79 -84.48 21.21
C GLN A 193 -10.66 -84.89 22.41
N LEU A 194 -11.43 -83.96 22.97
CA LEU A 194 -12.35 -84.26 24.08
C LEU A 194 -13.46 -85.21 23.63
N LEU A 195 -14.05 -85.00 22.45
CA LEU A 195 -15.05 -85.90 21.89
C LEU A 195 -14.50 -87.32 21.66
N ASP A 196 -13.29 -87.44 21.11
CA ASP A 196 -12.62 -88.73 20.92
C ASP A 196 -12.34 -89.44 22.26
N ARG A 197 -11.92 -88.68 23.28
CA ARG A 197 -11.68 -89.21 24.63
C ARG A 197 -12.96 -89.65 25.32
N ILE A 198 -14.06 -88.89 25.16
CA ILE A 198 -15.39 -89.29 25.63
C ILE A 198 -15.81 -90.60 24.95
N GLN A 199 -15.71 -90.68 23.61
CA GLN A 199 -16.07 -91.88 22.86
C GLN A 199 -15.23 -93.11 23.28
N THR A 200 -13.95 -92.91 23.57
CA THR A 200 -13.05 -93.96 24.07
C THR A 200 -13.47 -94.42 25.47
N ILE A 201 -13.81 -93.49 26.37
CA ILE A 201 -14.30 -93.80 27.72
C ILE A 201 -15.64 -94.52 27.65
N GLU A 202 -16.57 -94.08 26.80
CA GLU A 202 -17.87 -94.73 26.58
C GLU A 202 -17.71 -96.15 26.03
N SER A 203 -16.77 -96.37 25.12
CA SER A 203 -16.45 -97.70 24.59
C SER A 203 -15.86 -98.62 25.67
N ASN A 204 -15.00 -98.08 26.53
CA ASN A 204 -14.39 -98.81 27.64
C ASN A 204 -15.39 -99.06 28.79
N SER A 205 -16.32 -98.13 29.06
CA SER A 205 -17.36 -98.27 30.09
C SER A 205 -18.50 -99.18 29.64
N ALA A 206 -18.80 -99.25 28.34
CA ALA A 206 -19.65 -100.28 27.76
C ALA A 206 -19.06 -101.70 27.92
N GLY A 207 -17.74 -101.82 28.08
CA GLY A 207 -17.05 -103.06 28.48
C GLY A 207 -17.06 -103.35 29.98
N PHE A 208 -17.51 -102.41 30.82
CA PHE A 208 -17.50 -102.47 32.28
C PHE A 208 -18.91 -102.16 32.84
N ALA A 209 -19.95 -102.77 32.26
CA ALA A 209 -21.32 -102.64 32.74
C ALA A 209 -21.52 -103.51 33.99
N GLY A 210 -21.29 -102.93 35.17
CA GLY A 210 -21.66 -103.56 36.43
C GLY A 210 -21.00 -102.96 37.67
N SER A 211 -21.27 -101.70 37.99
CA SER A 211 -21.40 -101.27 39.38
C SER A 211 -22.01 -99.87 39.45
N GLU A 212 -23.22 -99.77 39.97
CA GLU A 212 -23.73 -98.54 40.56
C GLU A 212 -22.78 -98.12 41.69
N ALA A 213 -22.31 -96.88 41.66
CA ALA A 213 -21.65 -96.24 42.78
C ALA A 213 -22.34 -94.91 43.05
N SER A 214 -23.05 -94.88 44.17
CA SER A 214 -23.64 -93.71 44.80
C SER A 214 -22.65 -92.54 44.83
N VAL A 215 -23.02 -91.41 44.21
CA VAL A 215 -22.24 -90.18 44.26
C VAL A 215 -22.26 -89.63 45.71
N PRO A 216 -21.10 -89.26 46.30
CA PRO A 216 -21.05 -88.68 47.63
C PRO A 216 -21.66 -87.27 47.64
N ASN A 217 -22.48 -86.99 48.65
CA ASN A 217 -23.15 -85.71 48.91
C ASN A 217 -22.20 -84.48 49.02
N ASP A 218 -20.89 -84.74 49.08
CA ASP A 218 -19.82 -83.72 49.15
C ASP A 218 -19.57 -82.98 47.83
N GLU A 219 -19.64 -83.65 46.67
CA GLU A 219 -19.36 -83.02 45.38
C GLU A 219 -20.47 -82.02 45.01
N LEU A 220 -21.73 -82.35 45.32
CA LEU A 220 -22.86 -81.45 45.12
C LEU A 220 -22.74 -80.21 46.00
N THR A 221 -22.29 -80.37 47.25
CA THR A 221 -22.06 -79.26 48.17
C THR A 221 -20.91 -78.37 47.69
N ARG A 222 -19.83 -78.96 47.13
CA ARG A 222 -18.72 -78.21 46.54
C ARG A 222 -19.15 -77.42 45.30
N LEU A 223 -19.93 -78.03 44.41
CA LEU A 223 -20.46 -77.37 43.22
C LEU A 223 -21.41 -76.22 43.54
N ILE A 224 -22.21 -76.33 44.61
CA ILE A 224 -23.06 -75.24 45.09
C ILE A 224 -22.18 -74.10 45.66
N GLY A 225 -21.10 -74.42 46.37
CA GLY A 225 -20.11 -73.44 46.84
C GLY A 225 -19.38 -72.71 45.70
N GLU A 226 -18.95 -73.45 44.68
CA GLU A 226 -18.32 -72.88 43.48
C GLU A 226 -19.30 -72.01 42.68
N LYS A 227 -20.56 -72.45 42.54
CA LYS A 227 -21.61 -71.67 41.89
C LYS A 227 -21.89 -70.36 42.63
N THR A 228 -22.05 -70.41 43.95
CA THR A 228 -22.27 -69.20 44.76
C THR A 228 -21.06 -68.26 44.74
N SER A 229 -19.83 -68.81 44.68
CA SER A 229 -18.62 -68.00 44.50
C SER A 229 -18.57 -67.33 43.13
N ALA A 230 -18.89 -68.06 42.05
CA ALA A 230 -18.97 -67.51 40.70
C ALA A 230 -20.08 -66.44 40.58
N GLU A 231 -21.26 -66.68 41.18
CA GLU A 231 -22.35 -65.69 41.26
C GLU A 231 -21.91 -64.43 42.03
N SER A 232 -21.11 -64.58 43.08
CA SER A 232 -20.54 -63.45 43.82
C SER A 232 -19.53 -62.65 42.98
N GLN A 233 -18.70 -63.33 42.19
CA GLN A 233 -17.75 -62.68 41.27
C GLN A 233 -18.47 -61.96 40.13
N VAL A 234 -19.51 -62.58 39.56
CA VAL A 234 -20.36 -61.96 38.53
C VAL A 234 -21.07 -60.73 39.09
N SER A 235 -21.61 -60.81 40.31
CA SER A 235 -22.23 -59.67 41.00
C SER A 235 -21.24 -58.52 41.23
N PHE A 236 -20.02 -58.83 41.65
CA PHE A 236 -18.95 -57.85 41.83
C PHE A 236 -18.52 -57.19 40.52
N LEU A 237 -18.35 -57.97 39.46
CA LEU A 237 -18.03 -57.45 38.13
C LEU A 237 -19.17 -56.56 37.60
N ASN A 238 -20.43 -56.96 37.81
CA ASN A 238 -21.58 -56.13 37.43
C ASN A 238 -21.60 -54.81 38.20
N SER A 239 -21.24 -54.79 39.49
CA SER A 239 -21.08 -53.55 40.25
C SER A 239 -19.99 -52.65 39.67
N ILE A 240 -18.83 -53.21 39.32
CA ILE A 240 -17.72 -52.48 38.71
C ILE A 240 -18.11 -51.93 37.33
N ILE A 241 -18.83 -52.71 36.52
CA ILE A 241 -19.31 -52.31 35.19
C ILE A 241 -20.29 -51.14 35.32
N VAL A 242 -21.22 -51.19 36.28
CA VAL A 242 -22.15 -50.08 36.55
C VAL A 242 -21.38 -48.83 36.98
N ASP A 243 -20.40 -48.95 37.88
CA ASP A 243 -19.57 -47.83 38.31
C ASP A 243 -18.72 -47.24 37.17
N LEU A 244 -18.18 -48.08 36.28
CA LEU A 244 -17.44 -47.65 35.10
C LEU A 244 -18.34 -46.95 34.08
N HIS A 245 -19.54 -47.46 33.82
CA HIS A 245 -20.51 -46.79 32.95
C HIS A 245 -20.95 -45.45 33.53
N LYS A 246 -21.21 -45.38 34.84
CA LYS A 246 -21.51 -44.11 35.52
C LYS A 246 -20.35 -43.12 35.40
N LYS A 247 -19.13 -43.58 35.62
CA LYS A 247 -17.92 -42.74 35.53
C LYS A 247 -17.63 -42.28 34.10
N ASN A 248 -17.86 -43.14 33.11
CA ASN A 248 -17.79 -42.74 31.70
C ASN A 248 -18.86 -41.72 31.34
N ALA A 249 -20.10 -41.89 31.82
CA ALA A 249 -21.16 -40.90 31.61
C ALA A 249 -20.82 -39.54 32.24
N GLU A 250 -20.28 -39.54 33.47
CA GLU A 250 -19.79 -38.33 34.15
C GLU A 250 -18.63 -37.66 33.39
N LEU A 251 -17.68 -38.46 32.85
CA LEU A 251 -16.58 -37.94 32.04
C LEU A 251 -17.05 -37.38 30.70
N GLU A 252 -17.98 -38.06 30.03
CA GLU A 252 -18.59 -37.57 28.79
C GLU A 252 -19.37 -36.28 29.01
N GLU A 253 -20.09 -36.15 30.13
CA GLU A 253 -20.78 -34.91 30.51
C GLU A 253 -19.80 -33.79 30.84
N ARG A 254 -18.67 -34.11 31.50
CA ARG A 254 -17.59 -33.15 31.75
C ARG A 254 -16.93 -32.67 30.45
N VAL A 255 -16.71 -33.57 29.50
CA VAL A 255 -16.18 -33.23 28.17
C VAL A 255 -17.21 -32.38 27.42
N ARG A 256 -18.49 -32.78 27.40
CA ARG A 256 -19.56 -32.01 26.75
C ARG A 256 -19.72 -30.61 27.35
N SER A 257 -19.66 -30.48 28.68
CA SER A 257 -19.72 -29.16 29.35
C SER A 257 -18.49 -28.30 29.03
N MET A 258 -17.29 -28.88 28.96
CA MET A 258 -16.10 -28.14 28.51
C MET A 258 -16.23 -27.69 27.05
N LEU A 259 -16.75 -28.52 26.15
CA LEU A 259 -17.01 -28.16 24.75
C LEU A 259 -18.09 -27.08 24.62
N LEU A 260 -19.15 -27.13 25.43
CA LEU A 260 -20.19 -26.10 25.48
C LEU A 260 -19.67 -24.75 26.03
N VAL A 261 -18.66 -24.77 26.91
CA VAL A 261 -17.95 -23.55 27.36
C VAL A 261 -17.08 -22.95 26.24
N LEU A 262 -16.63 -23.73 25.24
CA LEU A 262 -15.93 -23.20 24.07
C LEU A 262 -16.86 -22.61 23.00
N ASP A 263 -18.11 -23.08 22.90
CA ASP A 263 -19.10 -22.61 21.89
C ASP A 263 -20.00 -21.46 22.37
N THR A 264 -19.88 -21.02 23.63
CA THR A 264 -20.47 -19.76 24.09
C THR A 264 -19.43 -18.62 23.97
N PRO A 265 -19.73 -17.50 23.28
CA PRO A 265 -18.82 -16.37 23.23
C PRO A 265 -18.57 -15.87 24.67
N PRO A 266 -17.33 -15.53 25.04
CA PRO A 266 -16.98 -15.29 26.42
C PRO A 266 -17.73 -14.07 26.93
N VAL A 267 -18.70 -14.28 27.82
CA VAL A 267 -19.13 -13.26 28.77
C VAL A 267 -17.96 -13.09 29.73
N LYS A 268 -17.12 -12.09 29.43
CA LYS A 268 -15.97 -11.70 30.25
C LYS A 268 -16.44 -11.25 31.63
N THR A 269 -16.46 -12.14 32.60
CA THR A 269 -16.37 -11.77 34.01
C THR A 269 -14.94 -11.35 34.32
N VAL A 270 -14.74 -10.03 34.24
CA VAL A 270 -13.82 -9.18 35.00
C VAL A 270 -12.72 -9.92 35.79
N LEU A 271 -11.58 -10.16 35.15
CA LEU A 271 -10.28 -9.91 35.75
C LEU A 271 -9.57 -8.91 34.84
N ALA A 272 -9.23 -7.75 35.40
CA ALA A 272 -8.88 -6.52 34.72
C ALA A 272 -7.60 -6.67 33.86
N ALA A 273 -7.78 -6.91 32.57
CA ALA A 273 -6.82 -6.46 31.57
C ALA A 273 -6.96 -4.92 31.43
N PRO A 274 -5.86 -4.15 31.27
CA PRO A 274 -5.96 -2.71 31.10
C PRO A 274 -6.81 -2.45 29.86
N LEU A 275 -7.85 -1.61 29.98
CA LEU A 275 -8.60 -1.17 28.81
C LEU A 275 -7.59 -0.67 27.77
N PRO A 276 -7.81 -0.95 26.46
CA PRO A 276 -7.03 -0.31 25.42
C PRO A 276 -7.12 1.20 25.68
N ARG A 277 -5.97 1.81 25.98
CA ARG A 277 -5.91 3.26 26.22
C ARG A 277 -6.51 3.92 24.98
N PRO A 278 -7.44 4.87 25.14
CA PRO A 278 -7.95 5.62 24.00
C PRO A 278 -6.74 6.19 23.23
N PRO A 279 -6.81 6.25 21.89
CA PRO A 279 -5.75 6.83 21.08
C PRO A 279 -5.34 8.18 21.67
N ARG A 280 -4.05 8.36 21.94
CA ARG A 280 -3.54 9.62 22.50
C ARG A 280 -3.79 10.72 21.47
N PRO A 281 -4.61 11.74 21.78
CA PRO A 281 -4.93 12.77 20.81
C PRO A 281 -3.66 13.56 20.51
N TRP A 282 -3.35 13.68 19.23
CA TRP A 282 -2.22 14.45 18.72
C TRP A 282 -2.78 15.56 17.83
N CYS A 283 -2.19 16.74 17.94
CA CYS A 283 -2.53 17.87 17.09
C CYS A 283 -1.37 18.22 16.17
N ASP A 284 -1.53 17.98 14.87
CA ASP A 284 -0.54 18.31 13.85
C ASP A 284 -0.31 19.82 13.69
N ASN A 285 -1.28 20.64 14.12
CA ASN A 285 -1.21 22.09 13.97
C ASN A 285 -0.35 22.77 15.06
N CYS A 286 -0.28 22.19 16.27
CA CYS A 286 0.55 22.74 17.36
C CYS A 286 1.55 21.76 17.99
N LEU A 287 1.63 20.53 17.47
CA LEU A 287 2.62 19.49 17.82
C LEU A 287 2.63 19.11 19.31
N VAL A 288 1.47 19.15 19.96
CA VAL A 288 1.30 18.72 21.36
C VAL A 288 0.52 17.41 21.43
N PHE A 289 0.94 16.53 22.33
CA PHE A 289 0.20 15.32 22.68
C PHE A 289 -0.81 15.60 23.81
N ASP A 290 -1.87 14.80 23.86
CA ASP A 290 -2.84 14.67 24.95
C ASP A 290 -3.70 15.91 25.28
N SER A 291 -3.59 16.99 24.51
CA SER A 291 -4.37 18.21 24.77
C SER A 291 -5.67 18.27 23.96
N HIS A 292 -5.57 18.07 22.64
CA HIS A 292 -6.70 18.09 21.71
C HIS A 292 -6.31 17.37 20.43
N GLU A 293 -7.31 16.89 19.69
CA GLU A 293 -7.14 16.39 18.32
C GLU A 293 -7.02 17.56 17.34
N THR A 294 -6.41 17.33 16.18
CA THR A 294 -6.16 18.37 15.15
C THR A 294 -7.41 19.20 14.81
N GLU A 295 -8.60 18.60 14.84
CA GLU A 295 -9.89 19.25 14.52
C GLU A 295 -10.37 20.26 15.58
N ASN A 296 -9.95 20.10 16.83
CA ASN A 296 -10.36 20.94 17.96
C ASN A 296 -9.26 21.93 18.39
N CYS A 297 -8.32 22.23 17.50
CA CYS A 297 -7.19 23.07 17.83
C CYS A 297 -7.63 24.53 18.04
N PRO A 298 -7.47 25.12 19.24
CA PRO A 298 -7.89 26.50 19.52
C PRO A 298 -7.08 27.56 18.75
N ARG A 299 -6.00 27.16 18.06
CA ARG A 299 -5.27 28.03 17.13
C ARG A 299 -5.97 28.18 15.77
N VAL A 300 -7.04 27.42 15.50
CA VAL A 300 -7.76 27.41 14.22
C VAL A 300 -9.06 28.20 14.36
N VAL A 301 -9.06 29.37 14.99
CA VAL A 301 -10.13 30.36 14.79
C VAL A 301 -9.57 31.78 14.93
N GLU A 302 -8.89 32.26 13.90
CA GLU A 302 -9.05 33.64 13.44
C GLU A 302 -8.58 33.75 11.98
N ASN A 303 -9.56 33.87 11.08
CA ASN A 303 -9.40 34.47 9.75
C ASN A 303 -8.42 33.81 8.77
N GLY A 304 -8.66 32.54 8.42
CA GLY A 304 -8.42 32.01 7.06
C GLY A 304 -7.01 32.14 6.46
N THR A 305 -5.97 32.40 7.27
CA THR A 305 -4.60 32.56 6.79
C THR A 305 -3.67 31.65 7.60
N LEU A 306 -2.97 30.74 6.91
CA LEU A 306 -2.01 29.82 7.52
C LEU A 306 -0.86 30.60 8.15
N HIS A 307 -0.85 30.74 9.47
CA HIS A 307 0.33 31.25 10.18
C HIS A 307 1.49 30.25 10.04
N PRO A 308 2.72 30.70 9.75
CA PRO A 308 3.87 29.81 9.62
C PRO A 308 4.12 29.10 10.95
N LYS A 309 4.26 27.77 10.87
CA LYS A 309 4.55 26.86 11.99
C LYS A 309 5.71 27.42 12.83
N LYS A 310 5.42 28.07 13.96
CA LYS A 310 6.44 28.32 14.98
C LYS A 310 6.84 26.98 15.57
N ARG A 311 7.99 26.45 15.14
CA ARG A 311 8.62 25.29 15.79
C ARG A 311 8.78 25.64 17.26
N VAL A 312 8.03 24.97 18.13
CA VAL A 312 8.29 24.99 19.56
C VAL A 312 9.63 24.29 19.75
N SER A 313 10.63 25.05 20.20
CA SER A 313 11.94 24.54 20.57
C SER A 313 11.73 23.48 21.66
N LEU A 314 11.89 22.21 21.31
CA LEU A 314 11.99 21.15 22.31
C LEU A 314 13.22 21.47 23.17
N GLN A 315 12.99 21.81 24.44
CA GLN A 315 14.05 21.82 25.44
C GLN A 315 14.71 20.45 25.38
N LYS A 316 16.00 20.45 25.08
CA LYS A 316 16.86 19.27 25.06
C LYS A 316 16.83 18.67 26.46
N ILE A 317 15.99 17.65 26.66
CA ILE A 317 16.02 16.83 27.86
C ILE A 317 17.36 16.09 27.77
N GLU A 318 18.31 16.47 28.62
CA GLU A 318 19.51 15.68 28.82
C GLU A 318 19.09 14.31 29.33
N LEU A 319 19.26 13.29 28.49
CA LEU A 319 19.10 11.89 28.88
C LEU A 319 20.26 11.59 29.82
N THR A 320 20.04 11.74 31.12
CA THR A 320 20.92 11.19 32.14
C THR A 320 20.97 9.67 31.95
N GLU A 321 22.17 9.12 31.87
CA GLU A 321 22.43 7.70 31.67
C GLU A 321 21.71 6.89 32.74
N ARG A 322 20.74 6.08 32.31
CA ARG A 322 19.81 5.35 33.17
C ARG A 322 20.58 4.27 33.92
N MET A 323 20.69 4.38 35.24
CA MET A 323 21.49 3.46 36.05
C MET A 323 20.76 2.11 36.15
N TYR A 324 21.42 1.00 35.82
CA TYR A 324 20.88 -0.36 35.89
C TYR A 324 21.65 -1.18 36.93
N CYS A 325 20.94 -1.98 37.72
CA CYS A 325 21.54 -2.93 38.64
C CYS A 325 21.43 -4.36 38.09
N ASP A 326 22.57 -4.98 37.80
CA ASP A 326 22.63 -6.35 37.25
C ASP A 326 22.23 -7.43 38.28
N ILE A 327 22.23 -7.11 39.58
CA ILE A 327 21.95 -8.08 40.66
C ILE A 327 20.45 -8.26 40.90
N CYS A 328 19.65 -7.19 40.79
CA CYS A 328 18.18 -7.26 41.01
C CYS A 328 17.32 -6.78 39.83
N GLY A 329 17.95 -6.32 38.74
CA GLY A 329 17.28 -5.99 37.48
C GLY A 329 16.43 -4.72 37.50
N VAL A 330 16.60 -3.83 38.49
CA VAL A 330 15.87 -2.55 38.58
C VAL A 330 16.68 -1.41 38.00
N PHE A 331 15.98 -0.45 37.39
CA PHE A 331 16.55 0.80 36.89
C PHE A 331 16.33 1.95 37.88
N ASP A 332 17.24 2.91 37.90
CA ASP A 332 17.12 4.24 38.54
C ASP A 332 17.10 4.29 40.08
N ASN A 333 17.20 3.15 40.78
CA ASN A 333 17.18 3.12 42.24
C ASN A 333 18.57 2.99 42.90
N HIS A 334 19.46 2.18 42.34
CA HIS A 334 20.85 1.99 42.79
C HIS A 334 21.69 1.39 41.67
N ASN A 335 23.02 1.48 41.78
CA ASN A 335 23.95 0.80 40.87
C ASN A 335 24.21 -0.63 41.35
N THR A 336 24.88 -1.44 40.52
CA THR A 336 25.21 -2.82 40.88
C THR A 336 26.10 -2.93 42.13
N GLU A 337 26.90 -1.90 42.47
CA GLU A 337 27.83 -1.93 43.62
C GLU A 337 27.14 -1.73 44.99
N ASP A 338 26.01 -1.00 45.02
CA ASP A 338 25.25 -0.69 46.24
C ASP A 338 24.05 -1.64 46.44
N CYS A 339 24.01 -2.76 45.71
CA CYS A 339 22.90 -3.72 45.80
C CYS A 339 22.99 -4.56 47.08
N THR A 340 21.96 -4.46 47.92
CA THR A 340 21.83 -5.25 49.16
C THR A 340 21.14 -6.60 48.95
N ASN A 341 20.73 -6.93 47.72
CA ASN A 341 20.12 -8.23 47.39
C ASN A 341 21.21 -9.30 47.19
N ASN A 342 21.21 -10.31 48.04
CA ASN A 342 22.24 -11.34 48.10
C ASN A 342 21.79 -12.70 47.53
N GLU A 343 20.75 -12.73 46.71
CA GLU A 343 20.30 -13.95 46.02
C GLU A 343 21.11 -14.12 44.73
N THR A 344 22.21 -14.86 44.83
CA THR A 344 22.97 -15.34 43.67
C THR A 344 22.23 -16.54 43.07
N PHE A 345 21.86 -16.48 41.80
CA PHE A 345 21.35 -17.63 41.04
C PHE A 345 22.47 -18.59 40.63
#